data_AF-A0A8H6NV17-F1
#
_entry.id   AF-A0A8H6NV17-F1
#
_cell.length_a   1.000
_cell.length_b   1.000
_cell.length_c   1.000
_cell.angle_alpha   90.00
_cell.angle_beta   90.00
_cell.angle_gamma   90.00
#
_symmetry.space_group_name_H-M   'P 1'
#
loop_
_entity.id
_entity.type
_entity.pdbx_description
1 polymer ?
#
loop_
_entity_poly.entity_id
_entity_poly.type
_entity_poly.pdbx_seq_one_letter_code
_entity_poly.pdbx_strand_id
1 'polypeptide(L)' 'MASEACELPSISTPAAAPAAAADQASKPKPCCVCKEEKAKRDECMLFSNAADPAKDCLSTIDQYRNCMRGFGFTV' A
#
# COMPACT_ATOMS: atom_id res chain seq x y z
N MET A 1 28.43 -40.27 7.62
CA MET A 1 26.99 -39.97 7.70
C MET A 1 26.74 -39.43 9.10
N ALA A 2 26.78 -38.11 9.25
CA ALA A 2 26.67 -37.43 10.53
C ALA A 2 25.84 -36.16 10.34
N SER A 3 24.88 -36.00 11.25
CA SER A 3 24.45 -34.77 11.92
C SER A 3 24.53 -33.45 11.16
N GLU A 4 23.39 -32.78 11.02
CA GLU A 4 23.15 -31.54 11.79
C GLU A 4 21.67 -31.14 11.65
N ALA A 5 20.93 -31.39 12.74
CA ALA A 5 19.77 -30.60 13.08
C ALA A 5 20.31 -29.30 13.69
N CYS A 6 20.05 -28.17 13.06
CA CYS A 6 20.24 -26.85 13.65
C CYS A 6 19.03 -25.98 13.26
N GLU A 7 18.11 -25.94 14.22
CA GLU A 7 17.49 -24.71 14.73
C GLU A 7 16.83 -23.76 13.73
N LEU A 8 15.53 -23.94 13.54
CA LEU A 8 14.63 -22.85 13.19
C LEU A 8 14.46 -21.97 14.45
N PRO A 9 14.85 -20.68 14.44
CA PRO A 9 14.43 -19.79 15.50
C PRO A 9 12.94 -19.56 15.37
N SER A 10 12.21 -20.13 16.33
CA SER A 10 10.87 -19.69 16.71
C SER A 10 10.97 -18.24 17.18
N ILE A 11 10.55 -17.30 16.34
CA ILE A 11 10.27 -15.93 16.77
C ILE A 11 8.76 -15.72 16.82
N SER A 12 8.18 -16.15 17.94
CA SER A 12 6.99 -15.50 18.47
C SER A 12 7.39 -14.11 18.97
N THR A 13 6.87 -13.05 18.35
CA THR A 13 6.66 -11.76 19.03
C THR A 13 5.44 -11.07 18.42
N PRO A 14 4.36 -10.86 19.19
CA PRO A 14 3.30 -9.94 18.82
C PRO A 14 3.82 -8.52 19.09
N ALA A 15 4.25 -7.82 18.05
CA ALA A 15 4.61 -6.41 18.17
C ALA A 15 3.33 -5.58 18.23
N ALA A 16 3.12 -5.01 19.42
CA ALA A 16 2.06 -4.07 19.76
C ALA A 16 1.87 -2.97 18.71
N ALA A 17 0.62 -2.61 18.50
CA ALA A 17 0.22 -1.37 17.85
C ALA A 17 0.90 -0.15 18.51
N PRO A 18 1.14 0.90 17.72
CA PRO A 18 0.83 2.25 18.17
C PRO A 18 -0.45 2.70 17.47
N ALA A 19 -1.53 2.72 18.25
CA ALA A 19 -2.57 3.71 18.06
C ALA A 19 -1.95 5.11 18.25
N ALA A 20 -2.40 6.05 17.42
CA ALA A 20 -2.21 7.50 17.56
C ALA A 20 -0.76 8.04 17.50
N ALA A 21 -0.37 8.50 16.31
CA ALA A 21 0.47 9.69 16.15
C ALA A 21 -0.35 10.66 15.27
N ALA A 22 -1.13 11.52 15.93
CA ALA A 22 -0.74 12.90 16.23
C ALA A 22 -0.90 13.81 15.00
N ASP A 23 -1.92 14.67 15.09
CA ASP A 23 -2.02 15.97 14.44
C ASP A 23 -0.67 16.52 13.97
N GLN A 24 -0.40 16.38 12.68
CA GLN A 24 0.50 17.26 11.96
C GLN A 24 -0.38 18.07 11.01
N ALA A 25 -1.06 19.03 11.61
CA ALA A 25 -1.80 20.08 10.93
C ALA A 25 -0.81 20.98 10.18
N SER A 26 -0.36 20.57 8.99
CA SER A 26 0.29 21.42 7.97
C SER A 26 0.53 20.62 6.68
N LYS A 27 -0.49 20.60 5.79
CA LYS A 27 -0.59 19.82 4.53
C LYS A 27 -0.59 18.29 4.72
N PRO A 28 -1.73 17.59 4.48
CA PRO A 28 -1.73 16.14 4.47
C PRO A 28 -0.76 15.62 3.41
N LYS A 29 0.09 14.66 3.77
CA LYS A 29 0.98 13.98 2.82
C LYS A 29 0.12 13.40 1.67
N PRO A 30 0.58 13.37 0.41
CA PRO A 30 -0.22 12.90 -0.73
C PRO A 30 -0.69 11.44 -0.58
N CYS A 31 -0.04 10.65 0.28
CA CYS A 31 -0.44 9.30 0.65
C CYS A 31 -1.61 9.22 1.67
N CYS A 32 -2.03 10.32 2.28
CA CYS A 32 -3.15 10.36 3.25
C CYS A 32 -4.50 10.76 2.64
N VAL A 33 -4.48 11.28 1.42
CA VAL A 33 -5.64 11.95 0.83
C VAL A 33 -6.51 10.98 0.03
N CYS A 34 -5.89 10.14 -0.79
CA CYS A 34 -6.56 9.17 -1.66
C CYS A 34 -6.16 7.74 -1.29
N LYS A 35 -6.26 7.40 0.02
CA LYS A 35 -5.80 6.10 0.53
C LYS A 35 -6.58 4.93 -0.07
N GLU A 36 -7.90 5.07 -0.17
CA GLU A 36 -8.76 4.01 -0.70
C GLU A 36 -8.54 3.80 -2.20
N GLU A 37 -8.54 4.87 -3.01
CA GLU A 37 -8.20 4.77 -4.44
C GLU A 37 -6.79 4.21 -4.66
N LYS A 38 -5.82 4.61 -3.83
CA LYS A 38 -4.47 4.04 -3.91
C LYS A 38 -4.48 2.54 -3.61
N ALA A 39 -5.17 2.11 -2.55
CA ALA A 39 -5.28 0.70 -2.19
C ALA A 39 -5.93 -0.12 -3.32
N LYS A 40 -7.05 0.36 -3.88
CA LYS A 40 -7.71 -0.30 -5.03
C LYS A 40 -6.81 -0.39 -6.27
N ARG A 41 -6.01 0.64 -6.53
CA ARG A 41 -5.03 0.64 -7.63
C ARG A 41 -3.87 -0.33 -7.38
N ASP A 42 -3.36 -0.34 -6.15
CA ASP A 42 -2.36 -1.31 -5.69
C ASP A 42 -2.90 -2.75 -5.82
N GLU A 43 -4.08 -3.04 -5.27
CA GLU A 43 -4.74 -4.35 -5.36
C GLU A 43 -4.99 -4.76 -6.81
N CYS A 44 -5.53 -3.87 -7.64
CA CYS A 44 -5.76 -4.16 -9.04
C CYS A 44 -4.45 -4.51 -9.76
N MET A 45 -3.37 -3.74 -9.55
CA MET A 45 -2.08 -4.04 -10.17
C MET A 45 -1.45 -5.34 -9.64
N LEU A 46 -1.65 -5.66 -8.36
CA LEU A 46 -1.06 -6.83 -7.72
C LEU A 46 -1.81 -8.13 -8.08
N PHE A 47 -3.12 -8.06 -8.28
CA PHE A 47 -3.99 -9.22 -8.54
C PHE A 47 -4.42 -9.37 -10.00
N SER A 48 -4.11 -8.39 -10.87
CA SER A 48 -4.37 -8.50 -12.31
C SER A 48 -3.52 -9.61 -12.93
N ASN A 49 -4.19 -10.53 -13.62
CA ASN A 49 -3.55 -11.58 -14.44
C ASN A 49 -3.41 -11.18 -15.92
N ALA A 50 -3.69 -9.91 -16.24
CA ALA A 50 -3.59 -9.37 -17.59
C ALA A 50 -2.12 -9.23 -18.01
N ALA A 51 -1.86 -9.33 -19.32
CA ALA A 51 -0.53 -9.07 -19.89
C ALA A 51 -0.06 -7.62 -19.64
N ASP A 52 -1.00 -6.68 -19.52
CA ASP A 52 -0.77 -5.28 -19.17
C ASP A 52 -1.71 -4.86 -18.01
N PRO A 53 -1.32 -5.08 -16.74
CA PRO A 53 -2.13 -4.69 -15.59
C PRO A 53 -2.34 -3.17 -15.51
N ALA A 54 -1.42 -2.39 -16.08
CA ALA A 54 -1.57 -0.94 -16.18
C ALA A 54 -2.75 -0.52 -17.08
N LYS A 55 -3.07 -1.29 -18.14
CA LYS A 55 -4.23 -1.04 -19.00
C LYS A 55 -5.52 -1.51 -18.34
N ASP A 56 -5.48 -2.67 -17.69
CA ASP A 56 -6.64 -3.26 -17.00
C ASP A 56 -7.09 -2.37 -15.82
N CYS A 57 -6.12 -1.84 -15.08
CA CYS A 57 -6.35 -0.96 -13.94
C CYS A 57 -6.47 0.53 -14.29
N LEU A 58 -6.60 0.91 -15.57
CA LEU A 58 -6.71 2.34 -15.96
C LEU A 58 -7.83 3.04 -15.19
N SER A 59 -8.98 2.38 -15.02
CA SER A 59 -10.13 2.93 -14.32
C SER A 59 -9.84 3.29 -12.85
N THR A 60 -9.05 2.47 -12.14
CA THR A 60 -8.67 2.74 -10.74
C THR A 60 -7.51 3.74 -10.64
N ILE A 61 -6.60 3.74 -11.63
CA ILE A 61 -5.52 4.73 -11.75
C ILE A 61 -6.10 6.13 -12.00
N ASP A 62 -7.08 6.26 -12.90
CA ASP A 62 -7.75 7.53 -13.19
C ASP A 62 -8.52 8.06 -11.99
N GLN A 63 -9.18 7.18 -11.22
CA GLN A 63 -9.81 7.57 -9.96
C GLN A 63 -8.78 8.13 -8.96
N TYR A 64 -7.64 7.44 -8.78
CA TYR A 64 -6.57 7.92 -7.91
C TYR A 64 -6.00 9.28 -8.35
N ARG A 65 -5.76 9.45 -9.66
CA ARG A 65 -5.30 10.71 -10.24
C ARG A 65 -6.32 11.83 -10.07
N ASN A 66 -7.60 11.54 -10.27
CA ASN A 66 -8.66 12.54 -10.14
C ASN A 66 -8.85 12.97 -8.68
N CYS A 67 -8.75 12.02 -7.74
CA CYS A 67 -8.72 12.34 -6.33
C CYS A 67 -7.52 13.25 -6.02
N MET A 68 -6.29 12.89 -6.41
CA MET A 68 -5.11 13.72 -6.14
C MET A 68 -5.19 15.12 -6.78
N ARG A 69 -5.76 15.21 -7.98
CA ARG A 69 -6.02 16.49 -8.66
C ARG A 69 -6.97 17.38 -7.86
N GLY A 70 -7.98 16.81 -7.21
CA GLY A 70 -8.92 17.52 -6.34
C GLY A 70 -8.25 18.23 -5.15
N PHE A 71 -7.08 17.74 -4.73
CA PHE A 71 -6.27 18.34 -3.66
C PHE A 71 -5.08 19.15 -4.19
N GLY A 72 -4.99 19.37 -5.50
CA GLY A 72 -3.95 20.16 -6.14
C GLY A 72 -2.62 19.43 -6.35
N PHE A 73 -2.60 18.10 -6.26
CA PHE A 73 -1.42 17.29 -6.53
C PHE A 73 -1.49 16.70 -7.96
N THR A 74 -0.38 16.79 -8.70
CA THR A 74 -0.25 16.16 -10.02
C THR A 74 0.56 14.87 -9.88
N VAL A 75 -0.01 13.74 -10.31
CA VAL A 75 0.56 12.38 -10.27
C VAL A 75 0.58 11.75 -11.64
#